data_AF-A0AAE0SUI4-F1
#
_entry.id   AF-A0AAE0SUI4-F1
#
_cell.length_a   1.000
_cell.length_b   1.000
_cell.length_c   1.000
_cell.angle_alpha   90.00
_cell.angle_beta   90.00
_cell.angle_gamma   90.00
#
_symmetry.space_group_name_H-M   'P 1'
#
loop_
_entity.id
_entity.type
_entity.pdbx_description
1 polymer ?
#
loop_
_entity_poly.entity_id
_entity_poly.type
_entity_poly.pdbx_seq_one_letter_code
_entity_poly.pdbx_strand_id
1 'polypeptide(L)'
;MNFNKKMDMATGQMTQIISVLVEGRVHYKNVTKKTTCGDVIKYLVKYSQLNEKDTNLYSLFASNEITEQELPDKTKIMKVADLIADSSRIHFILRKKSRFLPKVCIDKQGRIYHKSSSKECKDGKVEPTSFSASKQ
;
A
#
# COMPACT_ATOMS: atom_id res chain seq x y z
N MET A 1 -22.75 -3.11 -15.50
CA MET A 1 -22.13 -1.80 -15.15
C MET A 1 -21.81 -1.81 -13.66
N ASN A 2 -20.59 -1.42 -13.27
CA ASN A 2 -20.13 -1.49 -11.88
C ASN A 2 -20.73 -0.30 -11.08
N PHE A 3 -21.59 -0.57 -10.10
CA PHE A 3 -22.43 0.43 -9.41
C PHE A 3 -21.63 1.51 -8.64
N ASN A 4 -20.34 1.26 -8.41
CA ASN A 4 -19.44 2.14 -7.67
C ASN A 4 -18.77 3.24 -8.52
N LYS A 5 -19.06 3.32 -9.82
CA LYS A 5 -18.52 4.36 -10.70
C LYS A 5 -19.61 5.33 -11.12
N LYS A 6 -19.47 6.61 -10.73
CA LYS A 6 -20.37 7.69 -11.16
C LYS A 6 -19.59 8.71 -12.00
N MET A 7 -20.27 9.25 -13.00
CA MET A 7 -19.77 10.37 -13.79
C MET A 7 -20.12 11.65 -13.03
N ASP A 8 -19.11 12.45 -12.69
CA ASP A 8 -19.36 13.76 -12.09
C ASP A 8 -19.93 14.69 -13.18
N MET A 9 -21.19 15.10 -13.02
CA MET A 9 -21.92 15.87 -14.04
C MET A 9 -21.33 17.27 -14.31
N ALA A 10 -20.57 17.84 -13.35
CA ALA A 10 -19.96 19.16 -13.48
C ALA A 10 -18.61 19.12 -14.23
N THR A 11 -17.83 18.04 -14.09
CA THR A 11 -16.49 17.91 -14.69
C THR A 11 -16.40 16.88 -15.82
N GLY A 12 -17.42 16.05 -16.02
CA GLY A 12 -17.40 14.92 -16.97
C GLY A 12 -16.41 13.81 -16.59
N GLN A 13 -15.81 13.88 -15.39
CA GLN A 13 -14.78 12.93 -14.97
C GLN A 13 -15.39 11.72 -14.24
N MET A 14 -14.83 10.55 -14.54
CA MET A 14 -15.19 9.31 -13.82
C MET A 14 -14.59 9.36 -12.42
N THR A 15 -15.45 9.37 -11.41
CA THR A 15 -15.07 9.30 -10.00
C THR A 15 -15.48 7.96 -9.41
N GLN A 16 -14.68 7.48 -8.48
CA GLN A 16 -14.95 6.25 -7.72
C GLN A 16 -14.71 6.53 -6.24
N ILE A 17 -15.59 6.03 -5.37
CA ILE A 17 -15.36 6.05 -3.93
C ILE A 17 -14.55 4.81 -3.57
N ILE A 18 -13.44 5.00 -2.85
CA ILE A 18 -12.70 3.91 -2.22
C ILE A 18 -12.82 4.00 -0.70
N SER A 19 -12.80 2.84 -0.05
CA SER A 19 -12.67 2.71 1.40
C SER A 19 -11.22 2.40 1.75
N VAL A 20 -10.65 3.15 2.71
CA VAL A 20 -9.29 2.96 3.21
C VAL A 20 -9.32 2.81 4.72
N LEU A 21 -8.77 1.72 5.25
CA LEU A 21 -8.60 1.50 6.67
C LEU A 21 -7.36 2.26 7.17
N VAL A 22 -7.52 3.11 8.17
CA VAL A 22 -6.46 3.90 8.81
C VAL A 22 -6.60 3.72 10.32
N GLU A 23 -5.60 3.12 10.97
CA GLU A 23 -5.59 2.88 12.44
C GLU A 23 -6.91 2.28 12.98
N GLY A 24 -7.49 1.32 12.23
CA GLY A 24 -8.74 0.65 12.61
C GLY A 24 -10.03 1.41 12.25
N ARG A 25 -9.95 2.59 11.63
CA ARG A 25 -11.10 3.37 11.15
C ARG A 25 -11.19 3.36 9.64
N VAL A 26 -12.40 3.22 9.10
CA VAL A 26 -12.62 3.26 7.64
C VAL A 26 -12.85 4.70 7.20
N HIS A 27 -12.03 5.16 6.27
CA HIS A 27 -12.15 6.46 5.60
C HIS A 27 -12.58 6.27 4.16
N TYR A 28 -13.53 7.07 3.70
CA TYR A 28 -13.98 7.07 2.31
C TYR A 28 -13.35 8.24 1.56
N LYS A 29 -12.83 7.97 0.36
CA LYS A 29 -12.23 8.99 -0.49
C LYS A 29 -12.72 8.88 -1.94
N ASN A 30 -13.13 10.01 -2.50
CA ASN A 30 -13.35 10.16 -3.93
C ASN A 30 -12.00 10.18 -4.65
N VAL A 31 -11.85 9.32 -5.65
CA VAL A 31 -10.65 9.22 -6.48
C VAL A 31 -11.02 9.34 -7.95
N THR A 32 -10.08 9.88 -8.74
CA THR A 32 -10.17 10.00 -10.20
C THR A 32 -9.07 9.17 -10.86
N LYS A 33 -9.12 9.03 -12.19
CA LYS A 33 -8.11 8.29 -12.97
C LYS A 33 -6.69 8.87 -12.80
N LYS A 34 -6.60 10.14 -12.40
CA LYS A 34 -5.33 10.84 -12.18
C LYS A 34 -4.79 10.64 -10.77
N THR A 35 -5.64 10.33 -9.78
CA THR A 35 -5.24 10.18 -8.38
C THR A 35 -4.24 9.05 -8.21
N THR A 36 -3.11 9.35 -7.58
CA THR A 36 -2.06 8.38 -7.24
C THR A 36 -2.20 7.89 -5.80
N CYS A 37 -1.55 6.77 -5.47
CA CYS A 37 -1.48 6.28 -4.08
C CYS A 37 -0.83 7.32 -3.16
N GLY A 38 0.20 8.03 -3.64
CA GLY A 38 0.83 9.13 -2.89
C GLY A 38 -0.14 10.28 -2.57
N ASP A 39 -1.04 10.63 -3.49
CA ASP A 39 -2.07 11.64 -3.25
C ASP A 39 -3.12 11.19 -2.22
N VAL A 40 -3.39 9.88 -2.17
CA VAL A 40 -4.26 9.26 -1.16
C VAL A 40 -3.58 9.29 0.21
N ILE A 41 -2.31 8.88 0.29
CA ILE A 41 -1.51 8.89 1.53
C ILE A 41 -1.45 10.30 2.12
N LYS A 42 -1.03 11.30 1.34
CA LYS A 42 -0.93 12.70 1.80
C LYS A 42 -2.24 13.22 2.36
N TYR A 43 -3.34 12.95 1.67
CA TYR A 43 -4.66 13.35 2.13
C TYR A 43 -5.06 12.66 3.43
N LEU A 44 -4.87 11.35 3.54
CA LEU A 44 -5.28 10.59 4.72
C LEU A 44 -4.41 10.91 5.93
N VAL A 45 -3.11 11.17 5.74
CA VAL A 45 -2.21 11.63 6.82
C VAL A 45 -2.72 12.96 7.38
N LYS A 46 -3.00 13.94 6.51
CA LYS A 46 -3.55 15.23 6.93
C LYS A 46 -4.94 15.12 7.57
N TYR A 47 -5.84 14.36 6.94
CA TYR A 47 -7.23 14.22 7.38
C TYR A 47 -7.36 13.47 8.69
N SER A 48 -6.53 12.45 8.91
CA SER A 48 -6.52 11.64 10.13
C SER A 48 -5.67 12.24 11.25
N GLN A 49 -5.20 13.49 11.08
CA GLN A 49 -4.35 14.20 12.04
C GLN A 49 -3.05 13.44 12.39
N LEU A 50 -2.56 12.63 11.46
CA LEU A 50 -1.27 11.96 11.58
C LEU A 50 -0.15 12.96 11.36
N ASN A 51 1.02 12.70 11.94
CA ASN A 51 2.16 13.61 11.85
C ASN A 51 2.59 13.80 10.37
N GLU A 52 2.35 14.99 9.80
CA GLU A 52 2.67 15.29 8.40
C GLU A 52 4.17 15.15 8.10
N LYS A 53 5.05 15.37 9.09
CA LYS A 53 6.51 15.17 8.95
C LYS A 53 6.87 13.70 8.67
N ASP A 54 5.98 12.79 9.06
CA ASP A 54 6.16 11.35 8.89
C ASP A 54 5.42 10.81 7.66
N THR A 55 4.87 11.66 6.77
CA THR A 55 4.11 11.21 5.58
C THR A 55 4.89 10.19 4.73
N ASN A 56 6.20 10.37 4.60
CA ASN A 56 7.09 9.45 3.87
C ASN A 56 7.24 8.07 4.53
N LEU A 57 6.91 7.97 5.82
CA LEU A 57 6.90 6.73 6.58
C LEU A 57 5.58 5.98 6.42
N TYR A 58 4.57 6.49 5.71
CA TYR A 58 3.34 5.76 5.43
C TYR A 58 3.34 5.17 4.02
N SER A 59 2.69 4.02 3.88
CA SER A 59 2.40 3.37 2.61
C SER A 59 0.95 2.93 2.55
N LEU A 60 0.42 2.88 1.34
CA LEU A 60 -0.88 2.32 1.05
C LEU A 60 -0.71 0.86 0.63
N PHE A 61 -1.50 -0.02 1.23
CA PHE A 61 -1.51 -1.45 0.93
C PHE A 61 -2.85 -1.82 0.31
N ALA A 62 -2.82 -2.71 -0.67
CA ALA A 62 -4.01 -3.46 -1.09
C ALA A 62 -3.98 -4.79 -0.36
N SER A 63 -5.00 -5.06 0.46
CA SER A 63 -5.06 -6.26 1.30
C SER A 63 -6.33 -7.03 1.03
N ASN A 64 -6.22 -8.32 0.71
CA ASN A 64 -7.33 -9.27 0.65
C ASN A 64 -7.19 -10.30 1.80
N GLU A 65 -8.10 -11.27 1.89
CA GLU A 65 -8.08 -12.26 2.98
C GLU A 65 -6.78 -13.10 3.08
N ILE A 66 -5.97 -13.14 2.01
CA ILE A 66 -4.83 -14.07 1.88
C ILE A 66 -3.50 -13.32 1.75
N THR A 67 -3.52 -12.14 1.14
CA THR A 67 -2.34 -11.42 0.67
C THR A 67 -2.48 -9.93 0.88
N GLU A 68 -1.37 -9.30 1.22
CA GLU A 68 -1.27 -7.86 1.36
C GLU A 68 -0.07 -7.37 0.57
N GLN A 69 -0.29 -6.38 -0.29
CA GLN A 69 0.74 -5.84 -1.17
C GLN A 69 0.89 -4.34 -0.97
N GLU A 70 2.13 -3.89 -0.79
CA GLU A 70 2.47 -2.47 -0.78
C GLU A 70 2.29 -1.86 -2.17
N LEU A 71 1.59 -0.74 -2.26
CA LEU A 71 1.37 -0.02 -3.50
C LEU A 71 2.40 1.12 -3.65
N PRO A 72 3.16 1.17 -4.75
CA PRO A 72 4.07 2.28 -5.00
C PRO A 72 3.33 3.62 -5.10
N ASP A 73 3.91 4.70 -4.57
CA ASP A 73 3.28 6.03 -4.53
C ASP A 73 2.77 6.52 -5.89
N LYS A 74 3.49 6.22 -6.98
CA LYS A 74 3.15 6.64 -8.35
C LYS A 74 1.97 5.88 -8.96
N THR A 75 1.54 4.78 -8.33
CA THR A 75 0.48 3.90 -8.85
C THR A 75 -0.86 4.61 -8.86
N LYS A 76 -1.60 4.49 -9.97
CA LYS A 76 -2.95 5.05 -10.10
C LYS A 76 -3.94 4.21 -9.29
N ILE A 77 -4.56 4.82 -8.30
CA ILE A 77 -5.39 4.10 -7.33
C ILE A 77 -6.63 3.46 -7.98
N MET A 78 -7.23 4.10 -8.98
CA MET A 78 -8.36 3.53 -9.72
C MET A 78 -8.02 2.22 -10.45
N LYS A 79 -6.78 2.07 -10.96
CA LYS A 79 -6.38 0.79 -11.59
C LYS A 79 -6.39 -0.35 -10.59
N VAL A 80 -5.92 -0.07 -9.38
CA VAL A 80 -5.92 -1.03 -8.27
C VAL A 80 -7.35 -1.27 -7.78
N ALA A 81 -8.14 -0.21 -7.64
CA ALA A 81 -9.54 -0.30 -7.22
C ALA A 81 -10.40 -1.10 -8.22
N ASP A 82 -10.08 -1.06 -9.52
CA ASP A 82 -10.74 -1.86 -10.54
C ASP A 82 -10.41 -3.35 -10.42
N LEU A 83 -9.14 -3.69 -10.21
CA LEU A 83 -8.71 -5.07 -9.91
C LEU A 83 -9.35 -5.59 -8.61
N ILE A 84 -9.60 -4.68 -7.68
CA ILE A 84 -10.19 -4.96 -6.37
C ILE A 84 -11.71 -5.08 -6.43
N ALA A 85 -12.40 -4.29 -7.25
CA ALA A 85 -13.86 -4.26 -7.28
C ALA A 85 -14.47 -5.62 -7.67
N ASP A 86 -13.72 -6.45 -8.41
CA ASP A 86 -14.11 -7.83 -8.74
C ASP A 86 -13.90 -8.82 -7.58
N SER A 87 -13.16 -8.41 -6.54
CA SER A 87 -12.91 -9.17 -5.32
C SER A 87 -13.48 -8.41 -4.12
N SER A 88 -14.69 -8.76 -3.71
CA SER A 88 -15.49 -8.16 -2.63
C SER A 88 -14.82 -8.13 -1.24
N ARG A 89 -13.56 -8.57 -1.15
CA ARG A 89 -12.79 -8.81 0.07
C ARG A 89 -11.49 -8.00 0.14
N ILE A 90 -11.20 -7.16 -0.87
CA ILE A 90 -9.97 -6.36 -0.86
C ILE A 90 -10.24 -4.96 -0.31
N HIS A 91 -9.49 -4.58 0.73
CA HIS A 91 -9.53 -3.27 1.36
C HIS A 91 -8.20 -2.55 1.16
N PHE A 92 -8.24 -1.23 0.98
CA PHE A 92 -7.04 -0.42 1.06
C PHE A 92 -6.70 -0.18 2.53
N ILE A 93 -5.42 -0.23 2.89
CA ILE A 93 -4.96 -0.01 4.26
C ILE A 93 -3.84 1.02 4.23
N LEU A 94 -3.95 2.09 5.03
CA LEU A 94 -2.84 3.00 5.29
C LEU A 94 -2.13 2.59 6.58
N ARG A 95 -0.83 2.36 6.50
CA ARG A 95 -0.01 2.05 7.67
C ARG A 95 1.41 2.58 7.52
N LYS A 96 2.11 2.72 8.65
CA LYS A 96 3.54 3.04 8.61
C LYS A 96 4.31 1.90 7.93
N LYS A 97 5.19 2.23 7.00
CA LYS A 97 6.29 1.41 6.53
C LYS A 97 7.05 0.94 7.76
N SER A 98 6.88 -0.32 8.13
CA SER A 98 7.69 -0.89 9.21
C SER A 98 9.15 -0.81 8.78
N ARG A 99 9.98 -0.11 9.55
CA ARG A 99 11.45 -0.15 9.39
C ARG A 99 12.02 -1.53 9.74
N PHE A 100 11.21 -2.39 10.36
CA PHE A 100 11.52 -3.79 10.62
C PHE A 100 10.94 -4.62 9.50
N LEU A 101 11.64 -4.64 8.38
CA LEU A 101 11.63 -5.78 7.49
C LEU A 101 13.00 -6.41 7.71
N PRO A 102 13.13 -7.60 8.34
CA PRO A 102 14.43 -8.22 8.53
C PRO A 102 15.13 -8.31 7.18
N LYS A 103 16.38 -7.83 7.12
CA LYS A 103 17.20 -7.97 5.92
C LYS A 103 17.50 -9.46 5.77
N VAL A 104 16.74 -10.14 4.92
CA VAL A 104 16.92 -11.55 4.63
C VAL A 104 17.76 -11.66 3.36
N CYS A 105 18.86 -12.41 3.44
CA CYS A 105 19.64 -12.74 2.25
C CYS A 105 19.16 -14.12 1.75
N ILE A 106 19.11 -14.29 0.42
CA ILE A 106 18.80 -15.55 -0.25
C ILE A 106 20.09 -16.03 -0.92
N ASP A 107 20.53 -17.26 -0.65
CA ASP A 107 21.70 -17.84 -1.33
C ASP A 107 21.35 -18.37 -2.74
N LYS A 108 22.35 -18.80 -3.52
CA LYS A 108 22.16 -19.35 -4.88
C LYS A 108 21.31 -20.63 -4.91
N GLN A 109 21.09 -21.28 -3.76
CA GLN A 109 20.26 -22.48 -3.61
C GLN A 109 18.83 -22.14 -3.13
N GLY A 110 18.50 -20.86 -2.97
CA GLY A 110 17.18 -20.41 -2.53
C GLY A 110 16.96 -20.50 -1.02
N ARG A 111 18.02 -20.69 -0.21
CA ARG A 111 17.87 -20.74 1.25
C ARG A 111 17.79 -19.33 1.84
N ILE A 112 16.83 -19.14 2.72
CA ILE A 112 16.53 -17.87 3.38
C ILE A 112 17.23 -17.84 4.75
N TYR A 113 18.08 -16.84 5.02
CA TYR A 113 18.75 -16.72 6.33
C TYR A 113 18.77 -15.27 6.86
N HIS A 114 18.77 -15.17 8.20
CA HIS A 114 18.69 -13.92 8.95
C HIS A 114 20.09 -13.31 9.15
N LYS A 115 20.25 -11.99 9.00
CA LYS A 115 21.56 -11.31 9.19
C LYS A 115 21.55 -10.26 10.28
N SER A 116 22.54 -10.34 11.18
CA SER A 116 22.84 -9.33 12.21
C SER A 116 23.83 -8.26 11.73
N SER A 117 24.46 -8.39 10.55
CA SER A 117 25.38 -7.37 9.99
C SER A 117 25.44 -7.41 8.47
N SER A 118 25.63 -6.23 7.86
CA SER A 118 25.48 -5.98 6.40
C SER A 118 26.73 -6.32 5.57
N LYS A 119 27.80 -6.87 6.17
CA LYS A 119 29.10 -7.11 5.48
C LYS A 119 29.25 -8.49 4.82
N GLU A 120 28.32 -9.41 5.05
CA GLU A 120 28.45 -10.83 4.67
C GLU A 120 27.63 -11.25 3.45
N CYS A 121 27.00 -10.31 2.72
CA CYS A 121 26.31 -10.64 1.46
C CYS A 121 27.30 -10.42 0.30
N LYS A 122 28.31 -11.32 0.20
CA LYS A 122 29.12 -11.50 -1.01
C LYS A 122 28.51 -12.66 -1.80
N ASP A 123 28.34 -12.47 -3.10
CA ASP A 123 27.86 -13.46 -4.09
C ASP A 123 26.35 -13.62 -4.40
N GLY A 124 25.45 -12.76 -3.92
CA GLY A 124 24.03 -12.78 -4.32
C GLY A 124 23.44 -11.39 -4.48
N LYS A 125 22.69 -11.14 -5.57
CA LYS A 125 21.99 -9.87 -5.81
C LYS A 125 21.08 -9.55 -4.61
N VAL A 126 21.24 -8.36 -4.05
CA VAL A 126 20.37 -7.84 -3.00
C VAL A 126 19.06 -7.40 -3.65
N GLU A 127 18.03 -8.23 -3.61
CA GLU A 127 16.67 -7.78 -3.85
C GLU A 127 16.06 -7.31 -2.52
N PRO A 128 15.55 -6.07 -2.43
CA PRO A 128 14.83 -5.61 -1.26
C PRO A 128 13.46 -6.28 -1.24
N THR A 129 13.36 -7.45 -0.62
CA THR A 129 12.07 -8.06 -0.29
C THR A 129 11.70 -7.67 1.13
N SER A 130 10.65 -6.85 1.21
CA SER A 130 10.01 -6.35 2.42
C SER A 130 9.31 -7.49 3.16
N PHE A 131 9.90 -7.94 4.28
CA PHE A 131 9.45 -9.04 5.15
C PHE A 131 8.74 -8.67 6.47
N SER A 132 7.87 -9.57 6.93
CA SER A 132 7.68 -9.99 8.35
C SER A 132 6.70 -9.28 9.29
N ALA A 133 5.80 -10.14 9.78
CA ALA A 133 5.06 -10.04 11.01
C ALA A 133 5.94 -10.29 12.27
N SER A 134 5.61 -9.50 13.29
CA SER A 134 5.47 -9.76 14.74
C SER A 134 6.58 -10.47 15.56
N LYS A 135 7.02 -9.74 16.60
CA LYS A 135 7.42 -10.30 17.91
C LYS A 135 6.18 -10.36 18.82
N GLN A 136 5.77 -11.56 19.24
CA GLN A 136 5.49 -11.97 20.63
C GLN A 136 5.11 -13.45 20.66
#